data_AF-A0A0P8XXQ6-F1
#
_entry.id   AF-A0A0P8XXQ6-F1
#
_cell.length_a   1.000
_cell.length_b   1.000
_cell.length_c   1.000
_cell.angle_alpha   90.00
_cell.angle_beta   90.00
_cell.angle_gamma   90.00
#
_symmetry.space_group_name_H-M   'P 1'
#
loop_
_entity.id
_entity.type
_entity.pdbx_description
1 polymer ?
#
loop_
_entity_poly.entity_id
_entity_poly.type
_entity_poly.pdbx_seq_one_letter_code
_entity_poly.pdbx_strand_id
1 'polypeptide(L)'
;MTNWGFGLCTITMLISAVQVTCWHYDLKNTRSRVQESGNKAKTTRGLKMYWWLYNMTLSLALIISTVYWVFLHGKMNDKPTRFPTISIITHGLNSLMMLIDFLVVAFPLRILHMIYGMSLAIFFFIFTLIYHLCGGTDEFGNHYVYPILDWNNPQRCLVTFVGIFILIICYWLLLFGLYKLKRMFNRAFSVVWTPHAVGLI
;
A
#
# COMPACT_ATOMS: atom_id res chain seq x y z
N MET A 1 12.53 5.86 -0.34
CA MET A 1 11.23 5.22 -0.08
C MET A 1 10.54 4.82 -1.36
N THR A 2 10.56 5.67 -2.41
CA THR A 2 9.93 5.37 -3.72
C THR A 2 10.33 4.00 -4.27
N ASN A 3 11.63 3.71 -4.37
CA ASN A 3 12.12 2.42 -4.90
C ASN A 3 11.66 1.23 -4.06
N TRP A 4 11.60 1.37 -2.74
CA TRP A 4 11.08 0.33 -1.84
C TRP A 4 9.58 0.12 -2.05
N GLY A 5 8.83 1.20 -2.28
CA GLY A 5 7.41 1.13 -2.65
C GLY A 5 7.18 0.41 -3.97
N PHE A 6 7.99 0.70 -4.98
CA PHE A 6 7.94 -0.03 -6.26
C PHE A 6 8.30 -1.50 -6.11
N GLY A 7 9.38 -1.83 -5.40
CA GLY A 7 9.75 -3.22 -5.15
C GLY A 7 8.66 -4.00 -4.43
N LEU A 8 8.07 -3.41 -3.37
CA LEU A 8 6.96 -4.01 -2.63
C LEU A 8 5.71 -4.16 -3.50
N CYS A 9 5.39 -3.16 -4.31
CA CYS A 9 4.27 -3.19 -5.25
C CYS A 9 4.45 -4.33 -6.27
N THR A 10 5.62 -4.42 -6.89
CA THR A 10 5.95 -5.49 -7.85
C THR A 10 5.80 -6.87 -7.23
N ILE A 11 6.38 -7.10 -6.04
CA ILE A 11 6.25 -8.39 -5.32
C ILE A 11 4.77 -8.70 -5.05
N THR A 12 4.01 -7.71 -4.60
CA THR A 12 2.58 -7.87 -4.29
C THR A 12 1.77 -8.21 -5.53
N MET A 13 2.02 -7.55 -6.65
CA MET A 13 1.34 -7.80 -7.92
C MET A 13 1.70 -9.16 -8.52
N LEU A 14 2.96 -9.61 -8.39
CA LEU A 14 3.36 -10.95 -8.81
C LEU A 14 2.64 -12.04 -8.01
N ILE A 15 2.56 -11.87 -6.68
CA ILE A 15 1.81 -12.80 -5.83
C ILE A 15 0.32 -12.79 -6.21
N SER A 16 -0.26 -11.61 -6.45
CA SER A 16 -1.65 -11.46 -6.91
C SER A 16 -1.89 -12.25 -8.20
N ALA A 17 -1.04 -12.06 -9.22
CA ALA A 17 -1.14 -12.75 -10.50
C ALA A 17 -1.09 -14.27 -10.34
N VAL A 18 -0.17 -14.78 -9.49
CA VAL A 18 -0.09 -16.22 -9.20
C VAL A 18 -1.37 -16.71 -8.49
N GLN A 19 -1.88 -16.00 -7.48
CA GLN A 19 -3.09 -16.42 -6.77
C GLN A 19 -4.32 -16.44 -7.70
N VAL A 20 -4.49 -15.42 -8.53
CA VAL A 20 -5.60 -15.33 -9.51
C VAL A 20 -5.48 -16.43 -10.55
N THR A 21 -4.28 -16.71 -11.06
CA THR A 21 -4.05 -17.79 -12.03
C THR A 21 -4.37 -19.15 -11.42
N CYS A 22 -3.88 -19.43 -10.20
CA CYS A 22 -4.21 -20.66 -9.49
C CYS A 22 -5.72 -20.83 -9.25
N TRP A 23 -6.44 -19.74 -8.97
CA TRP A 23 -7.89 -19.75 -8.81
C TRP A 23 -8.62 -19.98 -10.13
N HIS A 24 -8.21 -19.31 -11.21
CA HIS A 24 -8.87 -19.37 -12.52
C HIS A 24 -8.78 -20.77 -13.15
N TYR A 25 -7.57 -21.34 -13.15
CA TYR A 25 -7.29 -22.67 -13.69
C TYR A 25 -7.53 -23.81 -12.69
N ASP A 26 -8.01 -23.49 -11.49
CA ASP A 26 -8.25 -24.44 -10.41
C ASP A 26 -7.06 -25.40 -10.12
N LEU A 27 -5.82 -24.89 -10.23
CA LEU A 27 -4.56 -25.66 -10.16
C LEU A 27 -4.32 -26.40 -8.83
N LYS A 28 -5.24 -26.28 -7.86
CA LYS A 28 -5.21 -26.94 -6.55
C LYS A 28 -6.58 -27.46 -6.13
N ASN A 29 -7.52 -27.62 -7.06
CA ASN A 29 -8.94 -27.90 -6.80
C ASN A 29 -9.52 -26.97 -5.71
N THR A 30 -9.01 -25.74 -5.62
CA THR A 30 -9.40 -24.82 -4.55
C THR A 30 -10.76 -24.23 -4.84
N ARG A 31 -11.03 -23.84 -6.10
CA ARG A 31 -12.33 -23.31 -6.52
C ARG A 31 -13.39 -24.39 -6.43
N SER A 32 -13.14 -25.57 -7.01
CA SER A 32 -14.04 -26.73 -6.91
C SER A 32 -14.34 -27.09 -5.45
N ARG A 33 -13.33 -27.22 -4.58
CA ARG A 33 -13.55 -27.51 -3.15
C ARG A 33 -14.33 -26.42 -2.41
N VAL A 34 -14.12 -25.14 -2.71
CA VAL A 34 -14.90 -24.04 -2.12
C VAL A 34 -16.36 -24.12 -2.55
N GLN A 35 -16.61 -24.40 -3.84
CA GLN A 35 -17.95 -24.49 -4.40
C GLN A 35 -18.69 -25.75 -3.92
N GLU A 36 -18.02 -26.90 -3.89
CA GLU A 36 -18.59 -28.19 -3.50
C GLU A 36 -18.84 -28.32 -2.01
N SER A 37 -17.93 -27.82 -1.16
CA SER A 37 -18.05 -28.01 0.29
C SER A 37 -19.17 -27.19 0.94
N GLY A 38 -19.75 -26.22 0.23
CA GLY A 38 -20.72 -25.25 0.77
C GLY A 38 -20.20 -24.42 1.96
N ASN A 39 -18.94 -24.65 2.36
CA ASN A 39 -18.34 -24.15 3.58
C ASN A 39 -17.35 -23.03 3.26
N LYS A 40 -17.18 -22.10 4.20
CA LYS A 40 -16.13 -21.07 4.10
C LYS A 40 -14.77 -21.76 4.11
N ALA A 41 -14.14 -21.87 2.94
CA ALA A 41 -12.81 -22.45 2.83
C ALA A 41 -11.81 -21.66 3.69
N LYS A 42 -10.93 -22.39 4.36
CA LYS A 42 -9.87 -21.81 5.18
C LYS A 42 -8.95 -20.97 4.28
N THR A 43 -8.74 -19.70 4.65
CA THR A 43 -7.83 -18.79 3.92
C THR A 43 -6.43 -19.39 3.83
N THR A 44 -5.93 -19.58 2.61
CA THR A 44 -4.61 -20.16 2.37
C THR A 44 -3.49 -19.25 2.89
N ARG A 45 -2.32 -19.82 3.19
CA ARG A 45 -1.14 -19.03 3.63
C ARG A 45 -0.72 -17.99 2.57
N GLY A 46 -0.78 -18.36 1.29
CA GLY A 46 -0.49 -17.46 0.17
C GLY A 46 -1.45 -16.26 0.11
N LEU A 47 -2.75 -16.48 0.30
CA LEU A 47 -3.73 -15.40 0.32
C LEU A 47 -3.56 -14.49 1.54
N LYS A 48 -3.17 -15.03 2.69
CA LYS A 48 -2.83 -14.22 3.88
C LYS A 48 -1.59 -13.35 3.63
N MET A 49 -0.56 -13.91 3.02
CA MET A 49 0.66 -13.17 2.64
C MET A 49 0.33 -12.06 1.65
N TYR A 50 -0.44 -12.38 0.60
CA TYR A 50 -0.91 -11.40 -0.37
C TYR A 50 -1.67 -10.27 0.32
N TRP A 51 -2.65 -10.60 1.16
CA TRP A 51 -3.44 -9.60 1.89
C TRP A 51 -2.58 -8.71 2.78
N TRP A 52 -1.59 -9.27 3.48
CA TRP A 52 -0.66 -8.51 4.30
C TRP A 52 0.18 -7.52 3.47
N LEU A 53 0.85 -8.02 2.43
CA LEU A 53 1.66 -7.20 1.51
C LEU A 53 0.83 -6.14 0.79
N TYR A 54 -0.41 -6.47 0.43
CA TYR A 54 -1.36 -5.57 -0.21
C TYR A 54 -1.69 -4.37 0.68
N ASN A 55 -1.98 -4.60 1.97
CA ASN A 55 -2.24 -3.51 2.91
C ASN A 55 -1.02 -2.57 3.04
N MET A 56 0.20 -3.13 3.09
CA MET A 56 1.43 -2.34 3.14
C MET A 56 1.64 -1.53 1.87
N THR A 57 1.44 -2.15 0.71
CA THR A 57 1.60 -1.51 -0.61
C THR A 57 0.61 -0.37 -0.80
N LEU A 58 -0.66 -0.59 -0.46
CA LEU A 58 -1.72 0.42 -0.55
C LEU A 58 -1.39 1.64 0.31
N SER A 59 -1.01 1.42 1.58
CA SER A 59 -0.58 2.49 2.48
C SER A 59 0.60 3.26 1.89
N LEU A 60 1.65 2.54 1.48
CA LEU A 60 2.89 3.13 1.02
C LEU A 60 2.72 3.94 -0.28
N ALA A 61 1.87 3.49 -1.21
CA ALA A 61 1.58 4.21 -2.45
C ALA A 61 0.94 5.59 -2.19
N LEU A 62 0.00 5.68 -1.23
CA LEU A 62 -0.64 6.94 -0.85
C LEU A 62 0.33 7.89 -0.14
N ILE A 63 1.17 7.36 0.76
CA ILE A 63 2.20 8.15 1.45
C ILE A 63 3.22 8.69 0.45
N ILE A 64 3.73 7.85 -0.46
CA ILE A 64 4.72 8.26 -1.49
C ILE A 64 4.15 9.37 -2.38
N SER A 65 2.89 9.24 -2.80
CA SER A 65 2.24 10.24 -3.64
C SER A 65 2.14 11.59 -2.92
N THR A 66 1.63 11.58 -1.69
CA THR A 66 1.43 12.78 -0.89
C THR A 66 2.75 13.46 -0.55
N VAL A 67 3.72 12.69 -0.06
CA VAL A 67 5.04 13.22 0.30
C VAL A 67 5.69 13.86 -0.92
N TYR A 68 5.63 13.22 -2.09
CA TYR A 68 6.18 13.78 -3.30
C TYR A 68 5.48 15.07 -3.71
N TRP A 69 4.16 15.04 -3.97
CA TRP A 69 3.46 16.18 -4.55
C TRP A 69 3.31 17.37 -3.60
N VAL A 70 3.17 17.13 -2.30
CA VAL A 70 2.95 18.20 -1.32
C VAL A 70 4.26 18.76 -0.79
N PHE A 71 5.26 17.91 -0.53
CA PHE A 71 6.45 18.30 0.22
C PHE A 71 7.74 18.33 -0.59
N LEU A 72 7.83 17.61 -1.72
CA LEU A 72 9.08 17.51 -2.49
C LEU A 72 9.01 18.18 -3.87
N HIS A 73 7.88 18.10 -4.56
CA HIS A 73 7.71 18.64 -5.90
C HIS A 73 7.91 20.16 -5.91
N GLY A 74 8.86 20.64 -6.72
CA GLY A 74 9.23 22.06 -6.80
C GLY A 74 9.96 22.63 -5.58
N LYS A 75 10.27 21.81 -4.56
CA LYS A 75 10.90 22.22 -3.29
C LYS A 75 12.29 21.61 -3.08
N MET A 76 12.81 20.89 -4.07
CA MET A 76 14.15 20.33 -4.06
C MET A 76 15.09 21.27 -4.84
N ASN A 77 15.53 22.35 -4.19
CA ASN A 77 16.35 23.40 -4.81
C ASN A 77 17.60 22.85 -5.54
N ASP A 78 18.16 21.74 -5.05
CA ASP A 78 19.38 21.12 -5.58
C ASP A 78 19.13 19.94 -6.53
N LYS A 79 17.86 19.58 -6.80
CA LYS A 79 17.49 18.44 -7.65
C LYS A 79 16.57 18.90 -8.77
N PRO A 80 17.05 18.99 -10.02
CA PRO A 80 16.18 19.30 -11.14
C PRO A 80 15.08 18.24 -11.23
N THR A 81 13.87 18.66 -11.63
CA THR A 81 12.73 17.76 -11.86
C THR A 81 13.05 16.84 -13.04
N ARG A 82 13.80 15.77 -12.78
CA ARG A 82 14.19 14.79 -13.80
C ARG A 82 12.93 14.06 -14.25
N PHE A 83 12.63 14.19 -15.55
CA PHE A 83 11.58 13.47 -16.24
C PHE A 83 10.20 13.60 -15.58
N PRO A 84 9.46 14.70 -15.86
CA PRO A 84 8.12 14.91 -15.28
C PRO A 84 7.19 13.71 -15.50
N THR A 85 7.30 13.01 -16.63
CA THR A 85 6.58 11.77 -16.91
C THR A 85 6.89 10.66 -15.91
N ILE A 86 8.16 10.42 -15.59
CA ILE A 86 8.54 9.39 -14.61
C ILE A 86 7.96 9.76 -13.25
N SER A 87 8.02 11.02 -12.85
CA SER A 87 7.45 11.48 -11.58
C SER A 87 5.93 11.25 -11.50
N ILE A 88 5.19 11.52 -12.59
CA ILE A 88 3.76 11.23 -12.68
C ILE A 88 3.49 9.73 -12.52
N ILE A 89 4.27 8.88 -13.19
CA ILE A 89 4.11 7.42 -13.09
C ILE A 89 4.45 6.95 -11.67
N THR A 90 5.58 7.39 -11.12
CA THR A 90 6.10 6.87 -9.85
C THR A 90 5.33 7.32 -8.64
N HIS A 91 4.79 8.55 -8.66
CA HIS A 91 4.11 9.16 -7.52
C HIS A 91 2.60 9.28 -7.73
N GLY A 92 2.15 9.69 -8.92
CA GLY A 92 0.73 9.81 -9.23
C GLY A 92 0.09 8.46 -9.54
N LEU A 93 0.48 7.85 -10.66
CA LEU A 93 -0.16 6.64 -11.20
C LEU A 93 -0.07 5.46 -10.24
N ASN A 94 1.06 5.30 -9.52
CA ASN A 94 1.20 4.28 -8.49
C ASN A 94 0.05 4.30 -7.45
N SER A 95 -0.29 5.48 -6.93
CA SER A 95 -1.39 5.61 -5.97
C SER A 95 -2.77 5.43 -6.60
N LEU A 96 -2.96 5.93 -7.82
CA LEU A 96 -4.21 5.76 -8.56
C LEU A 96 -4.51 4.29 -8.83
N MET A 97 -3.51 3.53 -9.30
CA MET A 97 -3.66 2.11 -9.58
C MET A 97 -3.97 1.31 -8.31
N MET A 98 -3.32 1.62 -7.18
CA MET A 98 -3.62 0.97 -5.90
C MET A 98 -5.02 1.29 -5.37
N LEU A 99 -5.53 2.50 -5.62
CA LEU A 99 -6.91 2.88 -5.27
C LEU A 99 -7.94 2.16 -6.15
N ILE A 100 -7.69 2.03 -7.46
CA ILE A 100 -8.52 1.22 -8.36
C ILE A 100 -8.55 -0.23 -7.86
N ASP A 101 -7.38 -0.80 -7.55
CA ASP A 101 -7.28 -2.17 -7.05
C ASP A 101 -8.02 -2.34 -5.72
N PHE A 102 -7.99 -1.33 -4.84
CA PHE A 102 -8.78 -1.30 -3.60
C PHE A 102 -10.30 -1.35 -3.84
N LEU A 103 -10.79 -0.66 -4.88
CA LEU A 103 -12.20 -0.71 -5.26
C LEU A 103 -12.60 -2.04 -5.88
N VAL A 104 -11.69 -2.72 -6.58
CA VAL A 104 -11.94 -4.02 -7.22
C VAL A 104 -11.80 -5.17 -6.21
N VAL A 105 -10.68 -5.27 -5.51
CA VAL A 105 -10.33 -6.41 -4.65
C VAL A 105 -11.16 -6.42 -3.36
N ALA A 106 -11.82 -7.54 -3.08
CA ALA A 106 -12.73 -7.68 -1.94
C ALA A 106 -12.02 -8.00 -0.61
N PHE A 107 -10.78 -7.54 -0.41
CA PHE A 107 -10.08 -7.78 0.85
C PHE A 107 -10.74 -7.02 2.01
N PRO A 108 -10.91 -7.68 3.18
CA PRO A 108 -11.37 -6.96 4.35
C PRO A 108 -10.29 -5.99 4.81
N LEU A 109 -10.66 -4.73 5.08
CA LEU A 109 -9.76 -3.78 5.72
C LEU A 109 -10.09 -3.72 7.21
N ARG A 110 -9.05 -3.86 8.05
CA ARG A 110 -9.15 -3.80 9.52
C ARG A 110 -8.34 -2.62 10.03
N ILE A 111 -8.85 -1.87 11.01
CA ILE A 111 -8.18 -0.67 11.54
C ILE A 111 -6.75 -1.02 12.02
N LEU A 112 -6.60 -2.13 12.74
CA LEU A 112 -5.29 -2.57 13.25
C LEU A 112 -4.24 -2.85 12.16
N HIS A 113 -4.62 -3.01 10.89
CA HIS A 113 -3.66 -3.22 9.81
C HIS A 113 -2.81 -1.98 9.49
N MET A 114 -3.17 -0.80 10.04
CA MET A 114 -2.32 0.40 9.92
C MET A 114 -0.91 0.16 10.48
N ILE A 115 -0.77 -0.75 11.47
CA ILE A 115 0.53 -1.09 12.06
C ILE A 115 1.52 -1.58 11.01
N TYR A 116 1.06 -2.23 9.93
CA TYR A 116 1.96 -2.73 8.89
C TYR A 116 2.62 -1.59 8.11
N GLY A 117 1.85 -0.53 7.81
CA GLY A 117 2.40 0.70 7.22
C GLY A 117 3.34 1.42 8.18
N MET A 118 2.97 1.50 9.47
CA MET A 118 3.80 2.14 10.50
C MET A 118 5.12 1.39 10.72
N SER A 119 5.11 0.06 10.75
CA SER A 119 6.32 -0.76 10.84
C SER A 119 7.26 -0.53 9.66
N LEU A 120 6.73 -0.40 8.44
CA LEU A 120 7.54 -0.10 7.26
C LEU A 120 8.12 1.32 7.32
N ALA A 121 7.37 2.30 7.84
CA ALA A 121 7.89 3.65 8.08
C ALA A 121 9.03 3.65 9.11
N ILE A 122 8.90 2.92 10.23
CA ILE A 122 9.97 2.74 11.22
C ILE A 122 11.21 2.14 10.56
N PHE A 123 11.04 1.04 9.83
CA PHE A 123 12.15 0.34 9.20
C PHE A 123 12.88 1.23 8.18
N PHE A 124 12.13 1.99 7.38
CA PHE A 124 12.72 2.95 6.45
C PHE A 124 13.46 4.10 7.17
N PHE A 125 12.92 4.58 8.29
CA PHE A 125 13.54 5.66 9.06
C PHE A 125 14.86 5.21 9.70
N ILE A 126 14.89 4.00 10.30
CA ILE A 126 16.11 3.35 10.80
C ILE A 126 17.13 3.20 9.67
N PHE A 127 16.70 2.72 8.50
CA PHE A 127 17.55 2.65 7.33
C PHE A 127 18.17 4.01 6.98
N THR A 128 17.38 5.10 6.98
CA THR A 128 17.93 6.43 6.66
C THR A 128 18.95 6.93 7.68
N LEU A 129 18.77 6.59 8.97
CA LEU A 129 19.73 6.92 10.02
C LEU A 129 21.05 6.18 9.80
N ILE A 130 20.98 4.86 9.61
CA ILE A 130 22.17 4.02 9.35
C ILE A 130 22.88 4.50 8.09
N TYR A 131 22.12 4.76 7.02
CA TYR A 131 22.65 5.26 5.76
C TYR A 131 23.45 6.56 5.94
N HIS A 132 22.94 7.50 6.74
CA HIS A 132 23.64 8.74 7.06
C HIS A 132 24.89 8.50 7.92
N LEU A 133 24.80 7.67 8.98
CA LEU A 133 25.96 7.34 9.83
C LEU A 133 27.08 6.64 9.07
N CYS A 134 26.77 5.91 8.00
CA CYS A 134 27.74 5.30 7.10
C CYS A 134 28.28 6.26 6.02
N GLY A 135 27.95 7.55 6.08
CA GLY A 135 28.41 8.56 5.12
C GLY A 135 27.70 8.51 3.76
N GLY A 136 26.53 7.87 3.67
CA GLY A 136 25.77 7.73 2.43
C GLY A 136 25.37 9.08 1.81
N THR A 137 25.46 9.16 0.48
CA THR A 137 25.13 10.35 -0.30
C THR A 137 24.17 10.04 -1.45
N ASP A 138 23.32 10.99 -1.78
CA ASP A 138 22.53 10.92 -3.01
C ASP A 138 23.39 11.08 -4.28
N GLU A 139 22.74 10.98 -5.44
CA GLU A 139 23.40 11.11 -6.75
C GLU A 139 24.03 12.49 -7.03
N PHE A 140 23.79 13.48 -6.15
CA PHE A 140 24.34 14.84 -6.23
C PHE A 140 25.36 15.12 -5.11
N GLY A 141 25.69 14.13 -4.27
CA GLY A 141 26.65 14.27 -3.18
C GLY A 141 26.06 14.80 -1.87
N ASN A 142 24.74 14.94 -1.75
CA ASN A 142 24.11 15.39 -0.51
C ASN A 142 24.04 14.24 0.51
N HIS A 143 24.38 14.51 1.77
CA HIS A 143 24.39 13.54 2.88
C HIS A 143 22.99 13.21 3.46
N TYR A 144 22.00 13.08 2.60
CA TYR A 144 20.64 12.68 2.96
C TYR A 144 19.98 11.86 1.85
N VAL A 145 19.02 11.02 2.20
CA VAL A 145 18.22 10.28 1.20
C VAL A 145 17.20 11.23 0.54
N TYR A 146 16.54 12.04 1.37
CA TYR A 146 15.65 13.13 0.94
C TYR A 146 15.91 14.34 1.84
N PRO A 147 15.74 15.58 1.34
CA PRO A 147 15.98 16.78 2.16
C PRO A 147 15.14 16.82 3.44
N ILE A 148 13.94 16.23 3.44
CA ILE A 148 13.06 16.12 4.61
C ILE A 148 13.54 15.09 5.66
N LEU A 149 14.56 14.29 5.32
CA LEU A 149 15.21 13.28 6.16
C LEU A 149 16.72 13.56 6.25
N ASP A 150 17.07 14.83 6.48
CA ASP A 150 18.44 15.27 6.70
C ASP A 150 18.82 15.15 8.18
N TRP A 151 19.64 14.14 8.48
CA TRP A 151 20.07 13.82 9.85
C TRP A 151 21.08 14.79 10.44
N ASN A 152 21.63 15.73 9.64
CA ASN A 152 22.34 16.90 10.19
C ASN A 152 21.37 17.83 10.93
N ASN A 153 20.07 17.76 10.62
CA ASN A 153 19.00 18.44 11.34
C ASN A 153 17.99 17.40 11.88
N PRO A 154 18.29 16.73 13.00
CA PRO A 154 17.46 15.63 13.52
C PRO A 154 16.03 16.05 13.87
N GLN A 155 15.81 17.33 14.19
CA GLN A 155 14.47 17.87 14.42
C GLN A 155 13.60 17.77 13.16
N ARG A 156 14.17 18.05 11.98
CA ARG A 156 13.47 17.89 10.70
C ARG A 156 13.09 16.44 10.43
N CYS A 157 14.00 15.50 10.71
CA CYS A 157 13.72 14.06 10.61
C CYS A 157 12.57 13.66 11.53
N LEU A 158 12.59 14.09 12.80
CA LEU A 158 11.54 13.77 13.78
C LEU A 158 10.17 14.31 13.35
N VAL A 159 10.10 15.57 12.89
CA VAL A 159 8.86 16.16 12.37
C VAL A 159 8.33 15.36 11.18
N THR A 160 9.20 14.99 10.23
CA THR A 160 8.83 14.14 9.09
C THR A 160 8.30 12.78 9.54
N PHE A 161 8.94 12.14 10.52
CA PHE A 161 8.52 10.84 11.06
C PHE A 161 7.12 10.90 11.68
N VAL A 162 6.89 11.88 12.55
CA VAL A 162 5.58 12.11 13.19
C VAL A 162 4.53 12.43 12.13
N GLY A 163 4.86 13.29 11.15
CA GLY A 163 3.98 13.65 10.05
C GLY A 163 3.56 12.43 9.21
N ILE A 164 4.50 11.53 8.88
CA ILE A 164 4.19 10.28 8.16
C ILE A 164 3.28 9.38 8.98
N PHE A 165 3.50 9.27 10.29
CA PHE A 165 2.64 8.47 11.18
C PHE A 165 1.20 8.99 11.22
N ILE A 166 1.03 10.30 11.37
CA ILE A 166 -0.28 10.95 11.33
C ILE A 166 -0.93 10.69 9.96
N LEU A 167 -0.18 10.85 8.87
CA LEU A 167 -0.69 10.64 7.52
C LEU A 167 -1.13 9.19 7.29
N ILE A 168 -0.39 8.19 7.80
CA ILE A 168 -0.79 6.78 7.76
C ILE A 168 -2.11 6.57 8.49
N ILE A 169 -2.27 7.14 9.70
CA ILE A 169 -3.51 7.03 10.48
C ILE A 169 -4.68 7.66 9.70
N CYS A 170 -4.51 8.87 9.18
CA CYS A 170 -5.53 9.56 8.39
C CYS A 170 -5.96 8.73 7.18
N TYR A 171 -5.01 8.25 6.36
CA TYR A 171 -5.34 7.41 5.21
C TYR A 171 -6.00 6.11 5.62
N TRP A 172 -5.55 5.46 6.69
CA TRP A 172 -6.13 4.19 7.11
C TRP A 172 -7.57 4.34 7.58
N LEU A 173 -7.90 5.42 8.29
CA LEU A 173 -9.27 5.75 8.68
C LEU A 173 -10.15 6.04 7.46
N LEU A 174 -9.64 6.83 6.49
CA LEU A 174 -10.36 7.11 5.24
C LEU A 174 -10.63 5.82 4.44
N LEU A 175 -9.60 5.00 4.23
CA LEU A 175 -9.71 3.71 3.54
C LEU A 175 -10.66 2.76 4.29
N PHE A 176 -10.67 2.76 5.61
CA PHE A 176 -11.61 1.97 6.39
C PHE A 176 -13.06 2.44 6.20
N GLY A 177 -13.31 3.74 6.18
CA GLY A 177 -14.61 4.31 5.84
C GLY A 177 -15.07 3.91 4.44
N LEU A 178 -14.19 4.05 3.43
CA LEU A 178 -14.45 3.63 2.06
C LEU A 178 -14.70 2.12 1.95
N TYR A 179 -13.96 1.30 2.69
CA TYR A 179 -14.18 -0.14 2.76
C TYR A 179 -15.57 -0.48 3.30
N LYS A 180 -16.03 0.21 4.35
CA LYS A 180 -17.38 0.03 4.90
C LYS A 180 -18.44 0.41 3.88
N LEU A 181 -18.26 1.53 3.19
CA LEU A 181 -19.16 1.99 2.14
C LEU A 181 -19.24 0.99 0.97
N LYS A 182 -18.09 0.56 0.44
CA LYS A 182 -17.99 -0.49 -0.59
C LYS A 182 -18.73 -1.76 -0.16
N ARG A 183 -18.53 -2.20 1.09
CA ARG A 183 -19.19 -3.40 1.61
C ARG A 183 -20.70 -3.23 1.74
N MET A 184 -21.18 -2.04 2.12
CA MET A 184 -22.61 -1.73 2.16
C MET A 184 -23.23 -1.78 0.77
N PHE A 185 -22.61 -1.14 -0.23
CA PHE A 185 -23.06 -1.22 -1.62
C PHE A 185 -23.10 -2.65 -2.13
N ASN A 186 -22.03 -3.42 -1.94
CA ASN A 186 -21.98 -4.82 -2.40
C ASN A 186 -23.09 -5.67 -1.77
N ARG A 187 -23.42 -5.44 -0.50
CA ARG A 187 -24.54 -6.12 0.18
C ARG A 187 -25.89 -5.71 -0.39
N ALA A 188 -26.13 -4.41 -0.55
CA ALA A 188 -27.38 -3.90 -1.11
C ALA A 188 -27.64 -4.48 -2.51
N PHE A 189 -26.62 -4.48 -3.39
CA PHE A 189 -26.74 -5.09 -4.72
C PHE A 189 -26.93 -6.60 -4.66
N SER A 190 -26.23 -7.34 -3.79
CA SER A 190 -26.44 -8.78 -3.68
C SER A 190 -27.88 -9.15 -3.27
N VAL A 191 -28.52 -8.35 -2.41
CA VAL A 191 -29.92 -8.58 -2.00
C VAL A 191 -30.89 -8.34 -3.17
N VAL A 192 -30.58 -7.36 -4.03
CA VAL A 192 -31.41 -7.02 -5.21
C VAL A 192 -31.29 -8.07 -6.32
N TRP A 193 -30.09 -8.60 -6.57
CA TRP A 193 -29.82 -9.49 -7.72
C TRP A 193 -29.90 -10.99 -7.40
N THR A 194 -29.84 -11.41 -6.13
CA THR A 194 -30.05 -12.81 -5.72
C THR A 194 -31.01 -12.93 -4.53
N PRO A 195 -32.31 -12.59 -4.71
CA PRO A 195 -33.30 -12.61 -3.63
C PRO A 195 -33.50 -14.00 -2.98
N HIS A 196 -33.17 -15.10 -3.67
CA HIS A 196 -33.23 -16.45 -3.12
C HIS A 196 -32.15 -16.78 -2.08
N ALA A 197 -31.10 -15.95 -1.94
CA ALA A 197 -30.03 -16.17 -0.97
C ALA A 197 -30.34 -15.62 0.45
N VAL A 198 -31.49 -14.96 0.62
CA VAL A 198 -31.88 -14.33 1.91
C VAL A 198 -32.38 -15.37 2.93
N GLY A 199 -32.69 -16.61 2.51
CA GLY A 199 -33.20 -17.68 3.37
C GLY A 199 -32.15 -18.60 4.03
N LEU A 200 -30.85 -18.32 3.90
CA LEU A 200 -29.77 -19.19 4.38
C LEU A 200 -28.73 -18.48 5.27
N ILE A 201 -29.09 -17.37 5.92
CA ILE A 201 -28.26 -16.72 6.95
C ILE A 201 -28.90 -16.93 8.32
#